data_AF-A0A5B7BYE3-F1
#
_entry.id   AF-A0A5B7BYE3-F1
#
_cell.length_a   1.000
_cell.length_b   1.000
_cell.length_c   1.000
_cell.angle_alpha   90.00
_cell.angle_beta   90.00
_cell.angle_gamma   90.00
#
_symmetry.space_group_name_H-M   'P 1'
#
loop_
_entity.id
_entity.type
_entity.pdbx_description
1 polymer ?
#
loop_
_entity_poly.entity_id
_entity_poly.type
_entity_poly.pdbx_seq_one_letter_code
_entity_poly.pdbx_strand_id
1 'polypeptide(L)'
;RYTAGCGRFRHQKEDITIEHHYRVEIFIAAIDSQQQELNRRFNEQAVELLTLSSSLDPRDSYRSFNIDNICKLVKKFYPEDFTEQEKIRLPYELQHYRLDIAQHPDLQNMSTISELCRGLTETGKAVTYPLIDRLIRLILTLPVSTATTERAFSAMNIVKTRLRSKMEDYFLTNCLIIYIEKEIAETFTLDSIIDDFSSMKERRVQFK
;
A
#
# COMPACT_ATOMS: atom_id res chain seq x y z
N ARG A 1 -30.17 31.07 -57.12
CA ARG A 1 -30.43 29.73 -57.68
C ARG A 1 -30.40 28.73 -56.53
N TYR A 2 -31.57 28.24 -56.14
CA TYR A 2 -31.74 27.17 -55.17
C TYR A 2 -31.44 25.83 -55.86
N THR A 3 -30.63 24.98 -55.24
CA THR A 3 -30.67 23.54 -55.48
C THR A 3 -30.61 22.83 -54.14
N ALA A 4 -31.76 22.33 -53.73
CA ALA A 4 -31.93 21.37 -52.66
C ALA A 4 -31.31 20.02 -53.06
N GLY A 5 -30.57 19.40 -52.15
CA GLY A 5 -30.15 18.01 -52.22
C GLY A 5 -30.46 17.35 -50.88
N CYS A 6 -31.65 16.76 -50.78
CA CYS A 6 -32.13 16.06 -49.60
C CYS A 6 -31.51 14.66 -49.54
N GLY A 7 -30.55 14.45 -48.63
CA GLY A 7 -30.08 13.13 -48.21
C GLY A 7 -30.48 12.91 -46.76
N ARG A 8 -31.62 12.24 -46.54
CA ARG A 8 -32.15 11.94 -45.21
C ARG A 8 -31.32 10.82 -44.55
N PHE A 9 -30.29 11.19 -43.79
CA PHE A 9 -29.90 10.37 -42.65
C PHE A 9 -30.83 10.72 -41.50
N ARG A 10 -31.74 9.80 -41.17
CA ARG A 10 -32.51 9.84 -39.93
C ARG A 10 -31.52 9.78 -38.77
N HIS A 11 -31.15 10.93 -38.22
CA HIS A 11 -30.72 10.98 -36.83
C HIS A 11 -31.91 10.53 -35.98
N GLN A 12 -31.86 9.30 -35.48
CA GLN A 12 -32.47 8.99 -34.20
C GLN A 12 -31.70 9.81 -33.15
N LYS A 13 -32.10 11.08 -32.98
CA LYS A 13 -31.85 11.77 -31.73
C LYS A 13 -32.88 11.17 -30.77
N GLU A 14 -32.47 10.14 -30.05
CA GLU A 14 -33.07 9.95 -28.73
C GLU A 14 -32.80 11.26 -27.99
N ASP A 15 -33.85 11.98 -27.61
CA ASP A 15 -33.74 13.14 -26.72
C ASP A 15 -33.26 12.61 -25.37
N ILE A 16 -31.97 12.32 -25.27
CA ILE A 16 -31.28 12.04 -24.02
C ILE A 16 -31.41 13.33 -23.23
N THR A 17 -32.36 13.34 -22.29
CA THR A 17 -32.54 14.47 -21.38
C THR A 17 -31.22 14.69 -20.65
N ILE A 18 -30.91 15.94 -20.33
CA ILE A 18 -29.70 16.28 -19.56
C ILE A 18 -29.65 15.43 -18.27
N GLU A 19 -30.81 15.17 -17.66
CA GLU A 19 -30.95 14.25 -16.54
C GLU A 19 -30.47 12.81 -16.86
N HIS A 20 -30.84 12.24 -18.01
CA HIS A 20 -30.40 10.91 -18.41
C HIS A 20 -28.88 10.85 -18.65
N HIS A 21 -28.30 11.86 -19.31
CA HIS A 21 -26.86 11.94 -19.52
C HIS A 21 -26.10 11.94 -18.20
N TYR A 22 -26.48 12.81 -17.25
CA TYR A 22 -25.84 12.83 -15.94
C TYR A 22 -26.09 11.54 -15.14
N ARG A 23 -27.34 11.08 -15.07
CA ARG A 23 -27.70 9.93 -14.24
C ARG A 23 -27.11 8.63 -14.75
N VAL A 24 -27.25 8.34 -16.04
CA VAL A 24 -26.92 7.03 -16.62
C VAL A 24 -25.49 7.01 -17.13
N GLU A 25 -25.10 7.97 -17.99
CA GLU A 25 -23.79 7.93 -18.64
C GLU A 25 -22.65 8.37 -17.72
N ILE A 26 -22.93 9.23 -16.74
CA ILE A 26 -21.90 9.72 -15.80
C ILE A 26 -21.99 8.99 -14.46
N PHE A 27 -23.09 9.14 -13.71
CA PHE A 27 -23.16 8.62 -12.34
C PHE A 27 -23.18 7.09 -12.29
N ILE A 28 -24.10 6.43 -13.00
CA ILE A 28 -24.18 4.96 -12.99
C ILE A 28 -22.89 4.35 -13.56
N ALA A 29 -22.37 4.86 -14.67
CA ALA A 29 -21.10 4.39 -15.22
C ALA A 29 -19.92 4.53 -14.25
N ALA A 30 -19.86 5.64 -13.48
CA ALA A 30 -18.83 5.83 -12.46
C ALA A 30 -18.99 4.84 -11.29
N ILE A 31 -20.22 4.61 -10.83
CA ILE A 31 -20.51 3.64 -9.76
C ILE A 31 -20.18 2.21 -10.22
N ASP A 32 -20.56 1.84 -11.44
CA ASP A 32 -20.25 0.52 -12.00
C ASP A 32 -18.73 0.33 -12.13
N SER A 33 -18.00 1.35 -12.56
CA SER A 33 -16.53 1.32 -12.62
C SER A 33 -15.91 1.16 -11.23
N GLN A 34 -16.40 1.89 -10.22
CA GLN A 34 -15.95 1.74 -8.84
C GLN A 34 -16.25 0.34 -8.30
N GLN A 35 -17.45 -0.17 -8.54
CA GLN A 35 -17.85 -1.51 -8.11
C GLN A 35 -16.99 -2.59 -8.79
N GLN A 36 -16.71 -2.43 -10.09
CA GLN A 36 -15.85 -3.34 -10.83
C GLN A 36 -14.42 -3.32 -10.27
N GLU A 37 -13.84 -2.15 -10.00
CA GLU A 37 -12.50 -2.06 -9.41
C GLU A 37 -12.46 -2.59 -7.98
N LEU A 38 -13.49 -2.36 -7.17
CA LEU A 38 -13.59 -2.96 -5.83
C LEU A 38 -13.63 -4.48 -5.90
N ASN A 39 -14.48 -5.04 -6.77
CA ASN A 39 -14.57 -6.49 -6.96
C ASN A 39 -13.27 -7.08 -7.52
N ARG A 40 -12.53 -6.32 -8.35
CA ARG A 40 -11.24 -6.71 -8.90
C ARG A 40 -10.15 -6.73 -7.83
N ARG A 41 -10.10 -5.71 -6.97
CA ARG A 41 -9.09 -5.55 -5.90
C ARG A 41 -9.38 -6.44 -4.68
N PHE A 42 -10.64 -6.56 -4.28
CA PHE A 42 -11.12 -7.36 -3.16
C PHE A 42 -11.91 -8.57 -3.65
N ASN A 43 -11.30 -9.36 -4.52
CA ASN A 43 -11.88 -10.64 -4.92
C ASN A 43 -11.97 -11.60 -3.71
N GLU A 44 -12.67 -12.72 -3.88
CA GLU A 44 -12.89 -13.68 -2.80
C GLU A 44 -11.59 -14.14 -2.12
N GLN A 45 -10.51 -14.31 -2.89
CA GLN A 45 -9.21 -14.72 -2.36
C GLN A 45 -8.56 -13.61 -1.51
N ALA A 46 -8.62 -12.35 -1.97
CA ALA A 46 -8.11 -11.19 -1.24
C ALA A 46 -8.91 -10.95 0.06
N VAL A 47 -10.23 -11.12 0.01
CA VAL A 47 -11.11 -11.02 1.19
C VAL A 47 -10.80 -12.14 2.18
N GLU A 48 -10.62 -13.39 1.70
CA GLU A 48 -10.26 -14.50 2.57
C GLU A 48 -8.88 -14.30 3.20
N LEU A 49 -7.89 -13.87 2.43
CA LEU A 49 -6.56 -13.50 2.93
C LEU A 49 -6.68 -12.49 4.08
N LEU A 50 -7.37 -11.36 3.85
CA LEU A 50 -7.55 -10.31 4.86
C LEU A 50 -8.31 -10.79 6.09
N THR A 51 -9.33 -11.62 5.89
CA THR A 51 -10.11 -12.23 6.97
C THR A 51 -9.21 -13.12 7.83
N LEU A 52 -8.37 -13.96 7.22
CA LEU A 52 -7.44 -14.80 7.97
C LEU A 52 -6.34 -13.96 8.65
N SER A 53 -5.80 -12.94 7.96
CA SER A 53 -4.82 -11.99 8.53
C SER A 53 -5.34 -11.23 9.75
N SER A 54 -6.65 -10.97 9.83
CA SER A 54 -7.27 -10.37 11.02
C SER A 54 -7.13 -11.21 12.30
N SER A 55 -6.76 -12.49 12.16
CA SER A 55 -6.44 -13.36 13.31
C SER A 55 -5.14 -12.97 14.02
N LEU A 56 -4.34 -12.07 13.46
CA LEU A 56 -3.12 -11.52 14.09
C LEU A 56 -3.31 -10.10 14.63
N ASP A 57 -4.54 -9.60 14.61
CA ASP A 57 -4.87 -8.26 15.09
C ASP A 57 -4.69 -8.17 16.62
N PRO A 58 -3.84 -7.24 17.11
CA PRO A 58 -3.60 -7.10 18.54
C PRO A 58 -4.75 -6.42 19.31
N ARG A 59 -5.72 -5.82 18.62
CA ARG A 59 -6.84 -5.10 19.26
C ARG A 59 -7.65 -5.98 20.20
N ASP A 60 -8.29 -5.34 21.17
CA ASP A 60 -9.11 -5.98 22.19
C ASP A 60 -8.39 -7.15 22.90
N SER A 61 -7.10 -6.97 23.19
CA SER A 61 -6.24 -7.99 23.80
C SER A 61 -6.19 -9.29 22.98
N TYR A 62 -5.95 -9.16 21.67
CA TYR A 62 -5.82 -10.30 20.75
C TYR A 62 -7.08 -11.18 20.69
N ARG A 63 -8.27 -10.59 20.82
CA ARG A 63 -9.55 -11.31 20.81
C ARG A 63 -9.76 -12.17 19.57
N SER A 64 -9.30 -11.69 18.42
CA SER A 64 -9.43 -12.37 17.13
C SER A 64 -8.39 -13.49 16.93
N PHE A 65 -7.48 -13.70 17.88
CA PHE A 65 -6.38 -14.64 17.73
C PHE A 65 -6.85 -16.09 17.62
N ASN A 66 -6.61 -16.67 16.45
CA ASN A 66 -7.03 -18.02 16.12
C ASN A 66 -5.92 -18.78 15.39
N ILE A 67 -5.40 -19.82 16.05
CA ILE A 67 -4.26 -20.59 15.55
C ILE A 67 -4.60 -21.33 14.25
N ASP A 68 -5.80 -21.90 14.14
CA ASP A 68 -6.21 -22.65 12.95
C ASP A 68 -6.31 -21.75 11.72
N ASN A 69 -6.87 -20.54 11.88
CA ASN A 69 -6.94 -19.53 10.83
C ASN A 69 -5.54 -19.07 10.39
N ILE A 70 -4.63 -18.85 11.34
CA ILE A 70 -3.24 -18.45 11.04
C ILE A 70 -2.51 -19.57 10.30
N CYS A 71 -2.70 -20.83 10.72
CA CYS A 71 -2.13 -21.97 10.01
C CYS A 71 -2.72 -22.12 8.60
N LYS A 72 -4.02 -21.88 8.44
CA LYS A 72 -4.70 -21.87 7.14
C LYS A 72 -4.15 -20.76 6.24
N LEU A 73 -3.91 -19.56 6.78
CA LEU A 73 -3.29 -18.44 6.07
C LEU A 73 -1.95 -18.84 5.46
N VAL A 74 -1.05 -19.37 6.30
CA VAL A 74 0.29 -19.79 5.85
C VAL A 74 0.22 -20.90 4.81
N LYS A 75 -0.59 -21.93 5.04
CA LYS A 75 -0.71 -23.06 4.12
C LYS A 75 -1.28 -22.66 2.75
N LYS A 76 -2.23 -21.72 2.72
CA LYS A 76 -2.97 -21.36 1.51
C LYS A 76 -2.33 -20.21 0.73
N PHE A 77 -1.82 -19.19 1.41
CA PHE A 77 -1.37 -17.94 0.77
C PHE A 77 0.14 -17.73 0.79
N TYR A 78 0.87 -18.42 1.68
CA TYR A 78 2.33 -18.33 1.77
C TYR A 78 3.00 -19.72 1.71
N PRO A 79 2.69 -20.56 0.70
CA PRO A 79 3.23 -21.91 0.63
C PRO A 79 4.75 -21.94 0.39
N GLU A 80 5.29 -20.94 -0.31
CA GLU A 80 6.72 -20.84 -0.66
C GLU A 80 7.55 -20.12 0.41
N ASP A 81 6.93 -19.23 1.19
CA ASP A 81 7.63 -18.50 2.26
C ASP A 81 7.85 -19.34 3.52
N PHE A 82 7.25 -20.54 3.60
CA PHE A 82 7.35 -21.46 4.73
C PHE A 82 7.66 -22.88 4.26
N THR A 83 8.69 -23.49 4.83
CA THR A 83 8.98 -24.92 4.63
C THR A 83 7.93 -25.80 5.30
N GLU A 84 7.80 -27.06 4.85
CA GLU A 84 6.87 -28.02 5.46
C GLU A 84 7.15 -28.26 6.96
N GLN A 85 8.43 -28.25 7.36
CA GLN A 85 8.82 -28.37 8.76
C GLN A 85 8.35 -27.15 9.59
N GLU A 86 8.53 -25.94 9.05
CA GLU A 86 8.05 -24.71 9.70
C GLU A 86 6.53 -24.68 9.81
N LYS A 87 5.80 -25.17 8.80
CA LYS A 87 4.33 -25.29 8.84
C LYS A 87 3.85 -26.23 9.94
N ILE A 88 4.62 -27.28 10.25
CA ILE A 88 4.32 -28.20 11.37
C ILE A 88 4.67 -27.57 12.72
N ARG A 89 5.74 -26.76 12.79
CA ARG A 89 6.18 -26.10 14.02
C ARG A 89 5.32 -24.88 14.40
N LEU A 90 4.82 -24.16 13.42
CA LEU A 90 4.07 -22.90 13.58
C LEU A 90 2.94 -22.97 14.63
N PRO A 91 2.06 -24.00 14.68
CA PRO A 91 1.02 -24.10 15.70
C PRO A 91 1.58 -24.07 17.14
N TYR A 92 2.70 -24.75 17.38
CA TYR A 92 3.34 -24.80 18.70
C TYR A 92 3.94 -23.45 19.06
N GLU A 93 4.59 -22.79 18.10
CA GLU A 93 5.12 -21.43 18.29
C GLU A 93 4.01 -20.43 18.61
N LEU A 94 2.88 -20.50 17.91
CA LEU A 94 1.69 -19.67 18.16
C LEU A 94 1.07 -19.92 19.55
N GLN A 95 1.10 -21.16 20.05
CA GLN A 95 0.63 -21.46 21.40
C GLN A 95 1.52 -20.79 22.46
N HIS A 96 2.84 -20.87 22.31
CA HIS A 96 3.78 -20.22 23.22
C HIS A 96 3.65 -18.70 23.18
N TYR A 97 3.58 -18.14 21.97
CA TYR A 97 3.36 -16.70 21.75
C TYR A 97 2.13 -16.18 22.46
N ARG A 98 0.99 -16.89 22.37
CA ARG A 98 -0.26 -16.49 23.03
C ARG A 98 -0.11 -16.40 24.55
N LEU A 99 0.62 -17.35 25.15
CA LEU A 99 0.82 -17.38 26.60
C LEU A 99 1.78 -16.28 27.08
N ASP A 100 2.81 -15.99 26.28
CA ASP A 100 3.85 -15.01 26.58
C ASP A 100 3.34 -13.57 26.44
N ILE A 101 2.61 -13.27 25.37
CA ILE A 101 2.03 -11.94 25.16
C ILE A 101 0.97 -11.58 26.20
N ALA A 102 0.18 -12.55 26.65
CA ALA A 102 -0.79 -12.32 27.72
C ALA A 102 -0.12 -11.78 29.00
N GLN A 103 1.17 -12.09 29.21
CA GLN A 103 1.94 -11.69 30.38
C GLN A 103 2.83 -10.46 30.13
N HIS A 104 2.94 -9.98 28.89
CA HIS A 104 3.87 -8.91 28.54
C HIS A 104 3.17 -7.54 28.48
N PRO A 105 3.40 -6.63 29.45
CA PRO A 105 2.66 -5.37 29.55
C PRO A 105 2.86 -4.47 28.32
N ASP A 106 4.06 -4.46 27.73
CA ASP A 106 4.38 -3.65 26.55
C ASP A 106 3.65 -4.11 25.28
N LEU A 107 3.13 -5.33 25.22
CA LEU A 107 2.47 -5.89 24.03
C LEU A 107 0.94 -5.96 24.15
N GLN A 108 0.37 -5.59 25.30
CA GLN A 108 -1.09 -5.66 25.54
C GLN A 108 -1.89 -4.53 24.89
N ASN A 109 -1.29 -3.35 24.68
CA ASN A 109 -1.99 -2.14 24.23
C ASN A 109 -1.63 -1.72 22.80
N MET A 110 -1.42 -2.69 21.90
CA MET A 110 -1.13 -2.41 20.49
C MET A 110 -2.42 -2.26 19.69
N SER A 111 -2.54 -1.17 18.94
CA SER A 111 -3.75 -0.83 18.17
C SER A 111 -3.66 -1.29 16.71
N THR A 112 -2.45 -1.51 16.20
CA THR A 112 -2.21 -1.90 14.80
C THR A 112 -1.16 -3.01 14.69
N ILE A 113 -1.20 -3.74 13.57
CA ILE A 113 -0.20 -4.75 13.22
C ILE A 113 1.20 -4.13 13.05
N SER A 114 1.30 -2.87 12.61
CA SER A 114 2.58 -2.18 12.50
C SER A 114 3.21 -1.91 13.87
N GLU A 115 2.40 -1.48 14.84
CA GLU A 115 2.85 -1.31 16.22
C GLU A 115 3.26 -2.65 16.84
N LEU A 116 2.50 -3.72 16.57
CA LEU A 116 2.89 -5.08 16.97
C LEU A 116 4.26 -5.47 16.39
N CYS A 117 4.49 -5.27 15.10
CA CYS A 117 5.78 -5.60 14.46
C CYS A 117 6.95 -4.83 15.10
N ARG A 118 6.74 -3.54 15.41
CA ARG A 118 7.73 -2.72 16.11
C ARG A 118 7.95 -3.24 17.53
N GLY A 119 6.88 -3.48 18.28
CA GLY A 119 6.94 -3.98 19.65
C GLY A 119 7.65 -5.34 19.76
N LEU A 120 7.43 -6.25 18.81
CA LEU A 120 8.16 -7.53 18.76
C LEU A 120 9.66 -7.35 18.54
N THR A 121 10.04 -6.34 17.75
CA THR A 121 11.45 -6.03 17.49
C THR A 121 12.11 -5.41 18.74
N GLU A 122 11.45 -4.45 19.37
CA GLU A 122 11.95 -3.75 20.57
C GLU A 122 12.07 -4.67 21.79
N THR A 123 11.12 -5.59 21.97
CA THR A 123 11.11 -6.57 23.08
C THR A 123 12.01 -7.78 22.83
N GLY A 124 12.67 -7.87 21.67
CA GLY A 124 13.49 -9.02 21.27
C GLY A 124 12.68 -10.29 20.92
N LYS A 125 11.34 -10.23 21.00
CA LYS A 125 10.44 -11.35 20.70
C LYS A 125 10.44 -11.74 19.23
N ALA A 126 10.87 -10.86 18.33
CA ALA A 126 11.11 -11.17 16.93
C ALA A 126 12.13 -12.32 16.74
N VAL A 127 13.13 -12.42 17.63
CA VAL A 127 14.12 -13.51 17.61
C VAL A 127 13.57 -14.78 18.29
N THR A 128 12.73 -14.61 19.32
CA THR A 128 12.08 -15.73 20.03
C THR A 128 11.06 -16.45 19.16
N TYR A 129 10.29 -15.70 18.37
CA TYR A 129 9.21 -16.20 17.52
C TYR A 129 9.41 -15.81 16.05
N PRO A 130 10.45 -16.36 15.39
CA PRO A 130 10.83 -15.97 14.04
C PRO A 130 9.76 -16.28 12.99
N LEU A 131 8.93 -17.32 13.18
CA LEU A 131 7.88 -17.66 12.22
C LEU A 131 6.72 -16.66 12.27
N ILE A 132 6.41 -16.18 13.46
CA ILE A 132 5.35 -15.19 13.69
C ILE A 132 5.80 -13.82 13.20
N ASP A 133 7.03 -13.41 13.52
CA ASP A 133 7.63 -12.17 13.02
C ASP A 133 7.66 -12.14 11.50
N ARG A 134 8.11 -13.23 10.85
CA ARG A 134 8.07 -13.37 9.39
C ARG A 134 6.67 -13.22 8.83
N LEU A 135 5.68 -13.89 9.43
CA LEU A 135 4.28 -13.82 8.98
C LEU A 135 3.71 -12.40 9.11
N ILE A 136 3.97 -11.71 10.22
CA ILE A 136 3.53 -10.33 10.42
C ILE A 136 4.14 -9.41 9.36
N ARG A 137 5.43 -9.56 9.05
CA ARG A 137 6.08 -8.79 7.99
C ARG A 137 5.47 -9.07 6.61
N LEU A 138 5.18 -10.34 6.30
CA LEU A 138 4.51 -10.72 5.04
C LEU A 138 3.10 -10.12 4.91
N ILE A 139 2.37 -9.98 6.02
CA ILE A 139 1.05 -9.33 6.02
C ILE A 139 1.20 -7.83 5.81
N LEU A 140 2.20 -7.20 6.43
CA LEU A 140 2.48 -5.77 6.28
C LEU A 140 2.93 -5.40 4.85
N THR A 141 3.52 -6.34 4.10
CA THR A 141 3.91 -6.14 2.70
C THR A 141 2.77 -6.40 1.70
N LEU A 142 1.59 -6.82 2.15
CA LEU A 142 0.47 -7.07 1.25
C LEU A 142 0.08 -5.80 0.46
N PRO A 143 -0.16 -5.92 -0.85
CA PRO A 143 -0.42 -4.79 -1.75
C PRO A 143 -1.77 -4.09 -1.50
N VAL A 144 -2.50 -4.38 -0.42
CA VAL A 144 -3.64 -3.53 -0.01
C VAL A 144 -3.18 -2.09 0.28
N SER A 145 -1.87 -1.88 0.46
CA SER A 145 -1.19 -0.57 0.48
C SER A 145 -0.86 0.01 -0.90
N THR A 146 -1.54 -0.39 -2.00
CA THR A 146 -1.36 0.25 -3.33
C THR A 146 -1.66 1.74 -3.34
N ALA A 147 -2.32 2.29 -2.31
CA ALA A 147 -2.49 3.73 -2.19
C ALA A 147 -1.15 4.48 -2.31
N THR A 148 -0.04 3.94 -1.78
CA THR A 148 1.27 4.60 -1.86
C THR A 148 1.90 4.46 -3.25
N THR A 149 1.81 3.30 -3.89
CA THR A 149 2.36 3.12 -5.25
C THR A 149 1.54 3.88 -6.30
N GLU A 150 0.21 3.88 -6.19
CA GLU A 150 -0.68 4.68 -7.04
C GLU A 150 -0.48 6.18 -6.81
N ARG A 151 -0.28 6.61 -5.55
CA ARG A 151 0.14 7.98 -5.23
C ARG A 151 1.50 8.30 -5.82
N ALA A 152 2.46 7.38 -5.81
CA ALA A 152 3.77 7.56 -6.45
C ALA A 152 3.66 7.69 -7.98
N PHE A 153 2.78 6.93 -8.64
CA PHE A 153 2.51 7.08 -10.07
C PHE A 153 1.75 8.38 -10.39
N SER A 154 0.82 8.80 -9.53
CA SER A 154 0.17 10.12 -9.63
C SER A 154 1.18 11.25 -9.43
N ALA A 155 2.06 11.13 -8.44
CA ALA A 155 3.18 12.04 -8.21
C ALA A 155 4.11 12.08 -9.42
N MET A 156 4.40 10.92 -10.03
CA MET A 156 5.18 10.85 -11.26
C MET A 156 4.53 11.63 -12.39
N ASN A 157 3.20 11.52 -12.57
CA ASN A 157 2.46 12.31 -13.55
C ASN A 157 2.48 13.82 -13.24
N ILE A 158 2.51 14.21 -11.96
CA ILE A 158 2.61 15.61 -11.55
C ILE A 158 4.03 16.15 -11.83
N VAL A 159 5.07 15.39 -11.48
CA VAL A 159 6.48 15.74 -11.71
C VAL A 159 6.78 15.77 -13.21
N LYS A 160 6.27 14.78 -13.98
CA LYS A 160 6.30 14.77 -15.44
C LYS A 160 5.15 15.58 -16.01
N THR A 161 5.26 16.90 -15.97
CA THR A 161 4.35 17.76 -16.75
C THR A 161 4.60 17.59 -18.25
N ARG A 162 3.60 17.95 -19.06
CA ARG A 162 3.67 17.87 -20.54
C ARG A 162 4.86 18.64 -21.14
N LEU A 163 5.35 19.69 -20.49
CA LEU A 163 6.51 20.49 -20.90
C LEU A 163 7.86 19.93 -20.40
N ARG A 164 7.84 19.00 -19.44
CA ARG A 164 9.02 18.43 -18.76
C ARG A 164 9.14 16.92 -19.01
N SER A 165 8.68 16.46 -20.17
CA SER A 165 8.59 15.04 -20.53
C SER A 165 9.93 14.39 -20.90
N LYS A 166 10.98 15.20 -21.11
CA LYS A 166 12.34 14.75 -21.41
C LYS A 166 13.23 15.01 -20.19
N MET A 167 13.26 14.04 -19.28
CA MET A 167 13.97 14.13 -18.01
C MET A 167 14.72 12.82 -17.79
N GLU A 168 15.98 12.90 -17.37
CA GLU A 168 16.83 11.73 -17.12
C GLU A 168 16.30 10.94 -15.92
N ASP A 169 16.39 9.60 -15.98
CA ASP A 169 15.81 8.70 -14.98
C ASP A 169 16.33 8.98 -13.57
N TYR A 170 17.61 9.32 -13.43
CA TYR A 170 18.22 9.66 -12.14
C TYR A 170 17.59 10.92 -11.53
N PHE A 171 17.42 11.98 -12.32
CA PHE A 171 16.83 13.24 -11.86
C PHE A 171 15.33 13.06 -11.52
N LEU A 172 14.60 12.28 -12.32
CA LEU A 172 13.22 11.90 -12.03
C LEU A 172 13.08 11.15 -10.71
N THR A 173 13.96 10.17 -10.49
CA THR A 173 13.95 9.36 -9.27
C THR A 173 14.18 10.24 -8.05
N ASN A 174 15.16 11.15 -8.09
CA ASN A 174 15.41 12.09 -6.98
C ASN A 174 14.22 13.02 -6.71
N CYS A 175 13.58 13.57 -7.75
CA CYS A 175 12.39 14.41 -7.57
C CYS A 175 11.20 13.62 -6.99
N LEU A 176 11.01 12.38 -7.43
CA LEU A 176 9.96 11.50 -6.91
C LEU A 176 10.17 11.17 -5.44
N ILE A 177 11.41 10.85 -5.04
CA ILE A 177 11.74 10.57 -3.64
C ILE A 177 11.40 11.77 -2.75
N ILE A 178 11.83 12.98 -3.14
CA ILE A 178 11.53 14.20 -2.37
C ILE A 178 10.02 14.46 -2.29
N TYR A 179 9.28 14.20 -3.37
CA TYR A 179 7.83 14.45 -3.40
C TYR A 179 7.03 13.42 -2.61
N ILE A 180 7.39 12.14 -2.70
CA ILE A 180 6.72 11.04 -1.99
C ILE A 180 7.02 11.13 -0.49
N GLU A 181 8.29 11.34 -0.14
CA GLU A 181 8.76 11.45 1.25
C GLU A 181 8.76 12.90 1.74
N LYS A 182 7.81 13.73 1.28
CA LYS A 182 7.77 15.17 1.59
C LYS A 182 7.76 15.45 3.09
N GLU A 183 7.08 14.61 3.88
CA GLU A 183 7.05 14.73 5.34
C GLU A 183 8.45 14.58 5.97
N ILE A 184 9.26 13.66 5.43
CA ILE A 184 10.66 13.49 5.84
C ILE A 184 11.51 14.63 5.27
N ALA A 185 11.29 15.04 4.02
CA ALA A 185 12.01 16.13 3.37
C ALA A 185 11.84 17.47 4.12
N GLU A 186 10.66 17.72 4.71
CA GLU A 186 10.36 18.90 5.51
C GLU A 186 11.16 18.97 6.83
N THR A 187 11.69 17.82 7.31
CA THR A 187 12.54 17.81 8.51
C THR A 187 13.93 18.42 8.25
N PHE A 188 14.34 18.51 6.98
CA PHE A 188 15.59 19.14 6.59
C PHE A 188 15.38 20.62 6.29
N THR A 189 16.12 21.49 6.98
CA THR A 189 16.10 22.92 6.70
C THR A 189 17.00 23.24 5.50
N LEU A 190 16.61 24.24 4.71
CA LEU A 190 17.44 24.71 3.60
C LEU A 190 18.85 25.09 4.05
N ASP A 191 18.98 25.70 5.23
CA ASP A 191 20.27 26.06 5.81
C ASP A 191 21.12 24.81 6.10
N SER A 192 20.53 23.74 6.66
CA SER A 192 21.25 22.48 6.89
C SER A 192 21.73 21.84 5.60
N ILE A 193 20.95 21.94 4.51
CA ILE A 193 21.31 21.42 3.19
C ILE A 193 22.43 22.26 2.57
N ILE A 194 22.38 23.58 2.72
CA ILE A 194 23.41 24.50 2.23
C ILE A 194 24.73 24.28 2.97
N ASP A 195 24.69 24.12 4.29
CA ASP A 195 25.85 23.87 5.12
C ASP A 195 26.48 22.51 4.80
N ASP A 196 25.66 21.45 4.68
CA ASP A 196 26.13 20.12 4.31
C ASP A 196 26.75 20.13 2.90
N PHE A 197 26.10 20.76 1.93
CA PHE A 197 26.64 20.92 0.58
C PHE A 197 27.94 21.73 0.54
N SER A 198 28.05 22.75 1.40
CA SER A 198 29.26 23.57 1.56
C SER A 198 30.40 22.77 2.21
N SER A 199 30.08 21.88 3.14
CA SER A 199 31.04 21.00 3.82
C SER A 199 31.58 19.88 2.90
N MET A 200 30.80 19.46 1.90
CA MET A 200 31.16 18.34 1.01
C MET A 200 32.33 18.59 0.05
N LYS A 201 32.88 19.82 -0.09
CA LYS A 201 34.21 20.07 -0.71
C LYS A 201 34.64 21.56 -0.71
N GLU A 202 35.92 21.81 -0.42
CA GLU A 202 36.62 23.03 -0.83
C GLU A 202 36.71 23.11 -2.37
N ARG A 203 35.82 23.87 -3.00
CA ARG A 203 35.78 24.05 -4.47
C ARG A 203 36.45 25.34 -4.93
N ARG A 204 37.51 25.78 -4.26
CA ARG A 204 38.38 26.81 -4.85
C ARG A 204 39.30 26.12 -5.84
N VAL A 205 39.09 26.38 -7.14
CA VAL A 205 40.13 26.12 -8.15
C VAL A 205 41.36 26.90 -7.69
N GLN A 206 42.43 26.19 -7.32
CA GLN A 206 43.69 26.85 -7.02
C GLN A 206 44.27 27.35 -8.34
N PHE A 207 44.19 28.66 -8.54
CA PHE A 207 44.92 29.33 -9.61
C PHE A 207 46.40 29.29 -9.26
N LYS A 208 47.19 28.60 -10.10
CA LYS A 208 48.65 28.69 -10.11
C LYS A 208 49.09 29.95 -10.84
#